data_AF-A0A9E4C9Z6-F1
#
_entry.id   AF-A0A9E4C9Z6-F1
#
_cell.length_a   1.000
_cell.length_b   1.000
_cell.length_c   1.000
_cell.angle_alpha   90.00
_cell.angle_beta   90.00
_cell.angle_gamma   90.00
#
_symmetry.space_group_name_H-M   'P 1'
#
loop_
_entity.id
_entity.type
_entity.pdbx_description
1 polymer ?
#
loop_
_entity_poly.entity_id
_entity_poly.type
_entity_poly.pdbx_seq_one_letter_code
_entity_poly.pdbx_strand_id
1 'polypeptide(L)'
;MAHLRFAAPVEQRVALITGGARGIGGATALRLAEAGRHIVIVDVLAEPAQERVQEIEAMGQQALFVETDVTDEGQIHEAVAQTMTAFGRLDILVCSAGILGWEKPFFEQTAAQFAKVMQINVHGVYYAHQAAVPHMLALRDDFFGWAPRQSLSGAVLGVQGGGVVVYSGAGRCLAAAGGVRQRRRAGPGADRYGRAAL
;
A
#
# COMPACT_ATOMS: atom_id res chain seq x y z
N MET A 1 -1.34 -20.65 29.51
CA MET A 1 -0.37 -21.06 28.46
C MET A 1 -0.43 -20.05 27.32
N ALA A 2 0.49 -19.07 27.30
CA ALA A 2 0.44 -17.91 26.39
C ALA A 2 1.83 -17.60 25.79
N HIS A 3 2.46 -18.60 25.19
CA HIS A 3 3.82 -18.45 24.65
C HIS A 3 4.06 -19.45 23.51
N LEU A 4 3.39 -19.22 22.39
CA LEU A 4 3.82 -19.71 21.08
C LEU A 4 3.60 -18.60 20.05
N ARG A 5 4.46 -17.57 20.10
CA ARG A 5 4.75 -16.76 18.93
C ARG A 5 6.15 -17.18 18.48
N PHE A 6 6.24 -17.89 17.36
CA PHE A 6 7.48 -18.05 16.59
C PHE A 6 7.90 -16.70 15.99
N ALA A 7 7.99 -15.66 16.81
CA ALA A 7 8.41 -14.33 16.41
C ALA A 7 9.92 -14.30 16.57
N ALA A 8 10.63 -14.40 15.44
CA ALA A 8 11.98 -13.83 15.36
C ALA A 8 11.97 -12.42 15.98
N PRO A 9 13.10 -11.93 16.54
CA PRO A 9 13.17 -10.59 17.11
C PRO A 9 12.55 -9.60 16.13
N VAL A 10 11.56 -8.83 16.61
CA VAL A 10 10.98 -7.76 15.80
C VAL A 10 12.00 -6.63 15.81
N GLU A 11 13.02 -6.73 14.96
CA GLU A 11 13.66 -5.52 14.50
C GLU A 11 12.56 -4.60 13.97
N GLN A 12 12.59 -3.32 14.34
CA GLN A 12 11.59 -2.34 13.92
C GLN A 12 11.69 -2.16 12.40
N ARG A 13 10.93 -2.99 11.67
CA ARG A 13 10.89 -3.01 10.21
C ARG A 13 10.21 -1.76 9.69
N VAL A 14 10.63 -1.35 8.49
CA VAL A 14 10.13 -0.15 7.83
C VAL A 14 9.27 -0.55 6.64
N ALA A 15 8.09 0.05 6.53
CA ALA A 15 7.19 -0.12 5.41
C ALA A 15 6.98 1.20 4.67
N LEU A 16 7.20 1.20 3.35
CA LEU A 16 6.85 2.30 2.46
C LEU A 16 5.51 2.00 1.78
N ILE A 17 4.56 2.92 1.88
CA ILE A 17 3.23 2.79 1.29
C ILE A 17 2.96 3.97 0.37
N THR A 18 2.87 3.70 -0.94
CA THR A 18 2.35 4.69 -1.90
C THR A 18 0.82 4.76 -1.79
N GLY A 19 0.23 5.94 -1.94
CA GLY A 19 -1.20 6.14 -1.71
C GLY A 19 -1.59 5.96 -0.24
N GLY A 20 -0.63 6.19 0.68
CA GLY A 20 -0.78 5.91 2.12
C GLY A 20 -1.61 6.94 2.89
N ALA A 21 -2.00 8.06 2.28
CA ALA A 21 -2.72 9.11 2.99
C ALA A 21 -4.16 8.70 3.34
N ARG A 22 -4.81 7.85 2.53
CA ARG A 22 -6.22 7.47 2.71
C ARG A 22 -6.58 6.10 2.15
N GLY A 23 -7.85 5.72 2.32
CA GLY A 23 -8.42 4.51 1.72
C GLY A 23 -7.72 3.24 2.17
N ILE A 24 -7.46 2.33 1.23
CA ILE A 24 -6.80 1.05 1.51
C ILE A 24 -5.34 1.27 1.94
N GLY A 25 -4.63 2.24 1.33
CA GLY A 25 -3.24 2.54 1.68
C GLY A 25 -3.12 3.05 3.11
N GLY A 26 -3.93 4.04 3.50
CA GLY A 26 -3.98 4.54 4.88
C GLY A 26 -4.39 3.48 5.90
N ALA A 27 -5.41 2.66 5.60
CA ALA A 27 -5.78 1.56 6.49
C ALA A 27 -4.66 0.51 6.62
N THR A 28 -3.90 0.26 5.55
CA THR A 28 -2.75 -0.64 5.57
C THR A 28 -1.60 -0.06 6.38
N ALA A 29 -1.33 1.25 6.26
CA ALA A 29 -0.34 1.97 7.04
C ALA A 29 -0.61 1.83 8.55
N LEU A 30 -1.84 2.13 8.99
CA LEU A 30 -2.25 1.97 10.39
C LEU A 30 -2.13 0.51 10.86
N ARG A 31 -2.55 -0.44 10.04
CA ARG A 31 -2.51 -1.86 10.41
C ARG A 31 -1.07 -2.38 10.56
N LEU A 32 -0.15 -1.89 9.74
CA LEU A 32 1.28 -2.20 9.87
C LEU A 32 1.88 -1.51 11.10
N ALA A 33 1.50 -0.27 11.38
CA ALA A 33 1.93 0.44 12.59
C ALA A 33 1.50 -0.28 13.88
N GLU A 34 0.24 -0.70 13.98
CA GLU A 34 -0.27 -1.53 15.09
C GLU A 34 0.53 -2.83 15.30
N ALA A 35 1.13 -3.33 14.22
CA ALA A 35 1.95 -4.53 14.25
C ALA A 35 3.42 -4.23 14.58
N GLY A 36 3.77 -2.99 14.94
CA GLY A 36 5.11 -2.58 15.39
C GLY A 36 6.08 -2.25 14.25
N ARG A 37 5.59 -1.66 13.15
CA ARG A 37 6.41 -1.22 12.02
C ARG A 37 6.47 0.30 11.97
N HIS A 38 7.62 0.83 11.59
CA HIS A 38 7.75 2.22 11.17
C HIS A 38 7.21 2.39 9.76
N ILE A 39 6.62 3.53 9.48
CA ILE A 39 5.84 3.75 8.27
C ILE A 39 6.35 4.95 7.50
N VAL A 40 6.54 4.78 6.20
CA VAL A 40 6.70 5.88 5.25
C VAL A 40 5.46 5.99 4.39
N ILE A 41 4.82 7.15 4.46
CA ILE A 41 3.67 7.51 3.63
C ILE A 41 4.18 8.28 2.43
N VAL A 42 3.94 7.73 1.24
CA VAL A 42 4.25 8.35 -0.04
C VAL A 42 2.92 8.69 -0.69
N ASP A 43 2.61 9.97 -0.82
CA ASP A 43 1.32 10.42 -1.36
C ASP A 43 1.43 11.85 -1.90
N VAL A 44 0.49 12.24 -2.75
CA VAL A 44 0.35 13.64 -3.23
C VAL A 44 -0.50 14.48 -2.26
N LEU A 45 -1.23 13.83 -1.34
CA LEU A 45 -2.15 14.48 -0.42
C LEU A 45 -1.47 14.80 0.92
N ALA A 46 -0.87 15.98 1.02
CA ALA A 46 -0.11 16.38 2.21
C ALA A 46 -0.94 16.39 3.51
N GLU A 47 -2.09 17.06 3.54
CA GLU A 47 -2.89 17.18 4.76
C GLU A 47 -3.38 15.81 5.30
N PRO A 48 -4.05 14.94 4.51
CA PRO A 48 -4.44 13.62 4.99
C PRO A 48 -3.25 12.71 5.32
N ALA A 49 -2.09 12.92 4.68
CA ALA A 49 -0.88 12.18 5.02
C ALA A 49 -0.34 12.60 6.39
N GLN A 50 -0.37 13.89 6.72
CA GLN A 50 0.04 14.41 8.03
C GLN A 50 -0.88 13.91 9.16
N GLU A 51 -2.19 13.85 8.93
CA GLU A 51 -3.12 13.21 9.87
C GLU A 51 -2.70 11.75 10.15
N ARG A 52 -2.38 11.02 9.09
CA ARG A 52 -1.98 9.61 9.18
C ARG A 52 -0.64 9.44 9.91
N VAL A 53 0.32 10.35 9.72
CA VAL A 53 1.58 10.41 10.47
C VAL A 53 1.29 10.52 11.97
N GLN A 54 0.45 11.48 12.38
CA GLN A 54 0.08 11.67 13.77
C GLN A 54 -0.61 10.44 14.38
N GLU A 55 -1.53 9.81 13.63
CA GLU A 55 -2.19 8.56 14.03
C GLU A 55 -1.17 7.43 14.30
N ILE A 56 -0.14 7.31 13.46
CA ILE A 56 0.91 6.28 13.57
C ILE A 56 1.85 6.57 14.74
N GLU A 57 2.25 7.83 14.91
CA GLU A 57 3.09 8.26 16.03
C GLU A 57 2.39 8.05 17.38
N ALA A 58 1.07 8.26 17.45
CA ALA A 58 0.27 7.95 18.63
C ALA A 58 0.26 6.45 18.99
N MET A 59 0.57 5.56 18.04
CA MET A 59 0.75 4.12 18.28
C MET A 59 2.18 3.76 18.74
N GLY A 60 3.06 4.75 18.92
CA GLY A 60 4.44 4.57 19.34
C GLY A 60 5.39 4.10 18.23
N GLN A 61 4.99 4.22 16.96
CA GLN A 61 5.85 3.96 15.80
C GLN A 61 6.35 5.28 15.22
N GLN A 62 7.46 5.24 14.49
CA GLN A 62 7.92 6.39 13.73
C GLN A 62 7.19 6.44 12.38
N ALA A 63 6.87 7.66 11.94
CA ALA A 63 6.29 7.89 10.63
C ALA A 63 7.01 9.01 9.88
N LEU A 64 7.15 8.85 8.56
CA LEU A 64 7.66 9.85 7.64
C LEU A 64 6.65 10.06 6.53
N PHE A 65 6.29 11.30 6.24
CA PHE A 65 5.56 11.65 5.02
C PHE A 65 6.55 12.19 3.98
N VAL A 66 6.45 11.67 2.76
CA VAL A 66 7.15 12.21 1.58
C VAL A 66 6.09 12.54 0.53
N GLU A 67 5.99 13.82 0.17
CA GLU A 67 5.12 14.25 -0.92
C GLU A 67 5.68 13.75 -2.25
N THR A 68 4.91 12.96 -2.99
CA THR A 68 5.41 12.27 -4.18
C THR A 68 4.29 11.94 -5.15
N ASP A 69 4.44 12.40 -6.39
CA ASP A 69 3.65 11.91 -7.51
C ASP A 69 4.26 10.61 -8.06
N VAL A 70 3.51 9.51 -7.94
CA VAL A 70 3.98 8.20 -8.41
C VAL A 70 4.14 8.10 -9.92
N THR A 71 3.64 9.08 -10.67
CA THR A 71 3.84 9.15 -12.13
C THR A 71 5.22 9.65 -12.52
N ASP A 72 5.96 10.24 -11.58
CA ASP A 72 7.32 10.72 -11.71
C ASP A 72 8.31 9.72 -11.08
N GLU A 73 9.12 9.07 -11.93
CA GLU A 73 10.13 8.10 -11.50
C GLU A 73 11.15 8.73 -10.54
N GLY A 74 11.57 9.97 -10.80
CA GLY A 74 12.58 10.67 -9.99
C GLY A 74 12.08 10.92 -8.57
N GLN A 75 10.82 11.34 -8.42
CA GLN A 75 10.22 11.56 -7.10
C GLN A 75 10.09 10.27 -6.29
N ILE A 76 9.76 9.14 -6.93
CA ILE A 76 9.73 7.83 -6.25
C ILE A 76 11.13 7.43 -5.77
N HIS A 77 12.15 7.61 -6.61
CA HIS A 77 13.53 7.32 -6.25
C HIS A 77 13.99 8.17 -5.06
N GLU A 78 13.64 9.45 -5.06
CA GLU A 78 13.91 10.36 -3.95
C GLU A 78 13.18 9.93 -2.67
N ALA A 79 11.91 9.52 -2.74
CA ALA A 79 11.16 9.03 -1.58
C ALA A 79 11.79 7.78 -0.95
N VAL A 80 12.30 6.86 -1.77
CA VAL A 80 13.06 5.70 -1.28
C VAL A 80 14.39 6.14 -0.67
N ALA A 81 15.10 7.09 -1.28
CA ALA A 81 16.36 7.62 -0.72
C ALA A 81 16.14 8.30 0.65
N GLN A 82 15.08 9.07 0.81
CA GLN A 82 14.70 9.68 2.09
C GLN A 82 14.32 8.61 3.12
N THR A 83 13.63 7.56 2.71
CA THR A 83 13.33 6.40 3.57
C THR A 83 14.62 5.75 4.09
N MET A 84 15.58 5.50 3.20
CA MET A 84 16.88 4.95 3.58
C MET A 84 17.67 5.91 4.47
N THR A 85 17.57 7.21 4.25
CA THR A 85 18.23 8.22 5.10
C THR A 85 17.63 8.28 6.49
N ALA A 86 16.30 8.23 6.61
CA ALA A 86 15.58 8.33 7.87
C ALA A 86 15.69 7.06 8.73
N PHE A 87 15.62 5.88 8.11
CA PHE A 87 15.51 4.62 8.84
C PHE A 87 16.65 3.63 8.61
N GLY A 88 17.51 3.87 7.63
CA GLY A 88 18.61 2.97 7.26
C GLY A 88 18.18 1.66 6.61
N ARG A 89 16.87 1.43 6.42
CA ARG A 89 16.31 0.17 5.91
C ARG A 89 14.95 0.36 5.24
N LEU A 90 14.59 -0.60 4.39
CA LEU A 90 13.27 -0.75 3.80
C LEU A 90 12.93 -2.24 3.69
N ASP A 91 11.90 -2.70 4.39
CA ASP A 91 11.54 -4.13 4.47
C ASP A 91 10.26 -4.48 3.69
N ILE A 92 9.34 -3.51 3.56
CA ILE A 92 7.99 -3.73 3.04
C ILE A 92 7.67 -2.60 2.06
N LEU A 93 7.21 -2.96 0.85
CA LEU A 93 6.68 -2.02 -0.13
C LEU A 93 5.20 -2.32 -0.37
N VAL A 94 4.35 -1.30 -0.26
CA VAL A 94 2.93 -1.40 -0.61
C VAL A 94 2.60 -0.37 -1.68
N CYS A 95 2.19 -0.83 -2.86
CA CYS A 95 1.85 0.06 -3.97
C CYS A 95 0.34 0.37 -4.01
N SER A 96 -0.16 1.22 -3.12
CA SER A 96 -1.61 1.49 -3.04
C SER A 96 -2.08 2.75 -3.77
N ALA A 97 -1.16 3.52 -4.38
CA ALA A 97 -1.53 4.66 -5.21
C ALA A 97 -2.26 4.17 -6.48
N GLY A 98 -3.43 4.74 -6.76
CA GLY A 98 -4.20 4.35 -7.93
C GLY A 98 -5.49 5.13 -8.13
N ILE A 99 -5.97 5.14 -9.37
CA ILE A 99 -7.26 5.69 -9.77
C ILE A 99 -8.13 4.61 -10.43
N LEU A 100 -9.45 4.69 -10.26
CA LEU A 100 -10.41 3.73 -10.83
C LEU A 100 -10.73 3.98 -12.32
N GLY A 101 -10.19 5.05 -12.90
CA GLY A 101 -10.57 5.51 -14.24
C GLY A 101 -11.90 6.28 -14.22
N TRP A 102 -12.62 6.26 -15.34
CA TRP A 102 -13.87 7.01 -15.51
C TRP A 102 -15.06 6.05 -15.63
N GLU A 103 -16.16 6.41 -14.96
CA GLU A 103 -17.43 5.67 -15.02
C GLU A 103 -18.18 5.96 -16.32
N LYS A 104 -17.68 5.40 -17.44
CA LYS A 104 -18.31 5.50 -18.75
C LYS A 104 -18.04 4.27 -19.63
N PRO A 105 -18.89 3.99 -20.63
CA PRO A 105 -18.67 2.91 -21.58
C PRO A 105 -17.27 2.96 -22.19
N PHE A 106 -16.69 1.79 -22.43
CA PHE A 106 -15.31 1.67 -22.91
C PHE A 106 -15.02 2.49 -24.18
N PHE A 107 -15.95 2.47 -25.14
CA PHE A 107 -15.80 3.18 -26.42
C PHE A 107 -15.93 4.71 -26.31
N GLU A 108 -16.35 5.23 -25.15
CA GLU A 108 -16.39 6.67 -24.88
C GLU A 108 -15.14 7.15 -24.14
N GLN A 109 -14.24 6.24 -23.74
CA GLN A 109 -13.00 6.57 -23.06
C GLN A 109 -11.95 7.08 -24.04
N THR A 110 -11.27 8.16 -23.67
CA THR A 110 -10.21 8.72 -24.51
C THR A 110 -8.89 8.00 -24.26
N ALA A 111 -8.00 8.02 -25.25
CA ALA A 111 -6.65 7.50 -25.07
C ALA A 111 -5.90 8.18 -23.90
N ALA A 112 -6.10 9.49 -23.72
CA ALA A 112 -5.49 10.24 -22.61
C ALA A 112 -5.98 9.77 -21.23
N GLN A 113 -7.25 9.38 -21.13
CA GLN A 113 -7.81 8.83 -19.90
C GLN A 113 -7.17 7.48 -19.58
N PHE A 114 -7.16 6.57 -20.54
CA PHE A 114 -6.50 5.28 -20.38
C PHE A 114 -5.01 5.43 -20.02
N ALA A 115 -4.29 6.32 -20.72
CA ALA A 115 -2.89 6.61 -20.46
C ALA A 115 -2.66 7.10 -19.02
N LYS A 116 -3.54 7.95 -18.48
CA LYS A 116 -3.45 8.40 -17.08
C LYS A 116 -3.60 7.25 -16.09
N VAL A 117 -4.53 6.31 -16.32
CA VAL A 117 -4.70 5.14 -15.46
C VAL A 117 -3.44 4.27 -15.51
N MET A 118 -2.89 4.03 -16.70
CA MET A 118 -1.67 3.24 -16.86
C MET A 118 -0.46 3.89 -16.21
N GLN A 119 -0.31 5.21 -16.35
CA GLN A 119 0.80 5.94 -15.74
C GLN A 119 0.79 5.81 -14.21
N ILE A 120 -0.38 5.92 -13.58
CA ILE A 120 -0.49 5.83 -12.12
C ILE A 120 -0.44 4.37 -11.65
N ASN A 121 -1.33 3.53 -12.18
CA ASN A 121 -1.59 2.20 -11.62
C ASN A 121 -0.59 1.13 -12.07
N VAL A 122 0.15 1.38 -13.16
CA VAL A 122 1.12 0.42 -13.71
C VAL A 122 2.53 0.97 -13.64
N HIS A 123 2.79 2.14 -14.24
CA HIS A 123 4.14 2.72 -14.22
C HIS A 123 4.55 3.12 -12.81
N GLY A 124 3.67 3.73 -12.01
CA GLY A 124 3.98 4.05 -10.62
C GLY A 124 4.33 2.82 -9.76
N VAL A 125 3.67 1.68 -10.00
CA VAL A 125 4.04 0.41 -9.36
C VAL A 125 5.43 -0.04 -9.82
N TYR A 126 5.69 0.01 -11.12
CA TYR A 126 6.99 -0.38 -11.70
C TYR A 126 8.14 0.46 -11.12
N TYR A 127 8.02 1.79 -11.12
CA TYR A 127 9.03 2.71 -10.57
C TYR A 127 9.27 2.45 -9.07
N ALA A 128 8.20 2.24 -8.30
CA ALA A 128 8.34 1.94 -6.87
C ALA A 128 9.12 0.65 -6.61
N HIS A 129 8.92 -0.38 -7.44
CA HIS A 129 9.70 -1.62 -7.34
C HIS A 129 11.15 -1.42 -7.77
N GLN A 130 11.39 -0.71 -8.88
CA GLN A 130 12.73 -0.42 -9.37
C GLN A 130 13.56 0.33 -8.32
N ALA A 131 12.95 1.29 -7.62
CA ALA A 131 13.61 2.04 -6.55
C ALA A 131 13.81 1.22 -5.27
N ALA A 132 12.79 0.49 -4.80
CA ALA A 132 12.82 -0.17 -3.50
C ALA A 132 13.54 -1.52 -3.47
N VAL A 133 13.38 -2.35 -4.50
CA VAL A 133 13.84 -3.75 -4.51
C VAL A 133 15.36 -3.88 -4.27
N PRO A 134 16.25 -3.05 -4.85
CA PRO A 134 17.68 -3.13 -4.58
C PRO A 134 18.01 -3.02 -3.08
N HIS A 135 17.38 -2.08 -2.37
CA HIS A 135 17.57 -1.91 -0.93
C HIS A 135 17.00 -3.07 -0.12
N MET A 136 15.83 -3.60 -0.53
CA MET A 136 15.22 -4.77 0.10
C MET A 136 16.02 -6.06 -0.09
N LEU A 137 16.77 -6.19 -1.20
CA LEU A 137 17.66 -7.32 -1.46
C LEU A 137 18.96 -7.21 -0.70
N ALA A 138 19.54 -6.01 -0.56
CA ALA A 138 20.78 -5.79 0.21
C ALA A 138 20.63 -6.21 1.68
N LEU A 139 19.43 -6.11 2.25
CA LEU A 139 19.11 -6.64 3.58
C LEU A 139 19.12 -8.18 3.68
N ARG A 140 19.20 -8.90 2.55
CA ARG A 140 19.11 -10.38 2.48
C ARG A 140 20.45 -11.09 2.41
N ASP A 141 21.55 -10.37 2.18
CA ASP A 141 22.87 -10.98 2.01
C ASP A 141 23.46 -11.56 3.33
N ASP A 142 22.78 -11.38 4.45
CA ASP A 142 23.18 -11.92 5.75
C ASP A 142 22.73 -13.37 6.05
N PHE A 143 22.07 -14.11 5.14
CA PHE A 143 21.78 -15.53 5.43
C PHE A 143 21.49 -16.43 4.21
N PHE A 144 22.47 -17.28 3.88
CA PHE A 144 22.31 -18.46 3.04
C PHE A 144 21.30 -19.44 3.68
N GLY A 145 20.05 -19.48 3.21
CA GLY A 145 19.10 -20.52 3.62
C GLY A 145 17.62 -20.19 3.40
N TRP A 146 17.07 -20.67 2.27
CA TRP A 146 15.74 -21.27 2.00
C TRP A 146 14.46 -20.93 2.83
N ALA A 147 14.43 -19.96 3.75
CA ALA A 147 13.20 -19.56 4.43
C ALA A 147 12.62 -18.30 3.76
N PRO A 148 11.34 -18.29 3.30
CA PRO A 148 10.75 -17.11 2.71
C PRO A 148 10.49 -16.06 3.80
N ARG A 149 11.46 -15.16 4.02
CA ARG A 149 11.20 -13.92 4.77
C ARG A 149 10.36 -13.01 3.87
N GLN A 150 9.13 -12.78 4.33
CA GLN A 150 8.02 -12.17 3.60
C GLN A 150 8.36 -10.81 2.99
N SER A 151 8.80 -10.82 1.73
CA SER A 151 8.71 -9.64 0.87
C SER A 151 7.25 -9.51 0.47
N LEU A 152 6.53 -8.59 1.10
CA LEU A 152 5.24 -8.15 0.56
C LEU A 152 5.57 -7.30 -0.67
N SER A 153 5.61 -7.93 -1.84
CA SER A 153 5.43 -7.24 -3.12
C SER A 153 4.03 -7.64 -3.58
N GLY A 154 3.12 -6.68 -3.55
CA GLY A 154 1.74 -6.91 -3.97
C GLY A 154 0.97 -5.62 -4.01
N ALA A 155 0.69 -5.13 -5.22
CA ALA A 155 -0.54 -4.41 -5.51
C ALA A 155 -0.85 -4.38 -7.02
N VAL A 156 -2.10 -4.72 -7.34
CA VAL A 156 -2.94 -4.10 -8.38
C VAL A 156 -4.39 -4.28 -7.90
N LEU A 157 -5.19 -3.22 -7.81
CA LEU A 157 -6.65 -3.34 -7.68
C LEU A 157 -7.35 -2.30 -8.56
N GLY A 158 -7.71 -2.73 -9.77
CA GLY A 158 -8.82 -2.15 -10.52
C GLY A 158 -10.13 -2.79 -10.05
N VAL A 159 -11.13 -1.96 -9.74
CA VAL A 159 -12.48 -2.44 -9.38
C VAL A 159 -13.32 -2.50 -10.66
N GLN A 160 -13.56 -3.70 -11.17
CA GLN A 160 -14.76 -3.99 -11.98
C GLN A 160 -15.45 -5.23 -11.42
N GLY A 161 -16.72 -5.09 -11.06
CA GLY A 161 -17.63 -6.22 -10.80
C GLY A 161 -17.40 -7.01 -9.51
N GLY A 162 -17.83 -6.46 -8.36
CA GLY A 162 -18.39 -7.27 -7.26
C GLY A 162 -17.51 -8.26 -6.48
N GLY A 163 -16.21 -8.39 -6.75
CA GLY A 163 -15.30 -9.28 -6.04
C GLY A 163 -13.94 -8.64 -5.76
N VAL A 164 -13.42 -8.80 -4.54
CA VAL A 164 -12.06 -8.38 -4.16
C VAL A 164 -11.13 -9.57 -4.41
N VAL A 165 -10.22 -9.45 -5.38
CA VAL A 165 -9.14 -10.42 -5.58
C VAL A 165 -7.83 -9.76 -5.18
N VAL A 166 -7.36 -10.08 -3.98
CA VAL A 166 -6.04 -9.66 -3.49
C VAL A 166 -5.01 -10.66 -4.02
N TYR A 167 -4.03 -10.23 -4.83
CA TYR A 167 -2.84 -11.05 -5.11
C TYR A 167 -1.89 -11.00 -3.91
N SER A 168 -2.34 -11.68 -2.87
CA SER A 168 -1.66 -11.93 -1.60
C SER A 168 -0.60 -13.03 -1.71
N GLY A 169 0.71 -12.75 -1.68
CA GLY A 169 1.62 -13.71 -1.00
C GLY A 169 1.22 -13.94 0.49
N ALA A 170 0.22 -13.23 0.99
CA ALA A 170 -0.34 -13.23 2.33
C ALA A 170 -1.43 -14.29 2.55
N GLY A 171 -1.05 -15.56 2.48
CA GLY A 171 -1.79 -16.58 3.22
C GLY A 171 -1.78 -16.34 4.76
N ARG A 172 -0.85 -15.53 5.29
CA ARG A 172 -0.66 -15.37 6.75
C ARG A 172 -0.85 -13.96 7.33
N CYS A 173 -0.61 -12.87 6.59
CA CYS A 173 -0.81 -11.51 7.16
C CYS A 173 -2.29 -11.10 7.22
N LEU A 174 -3.10 -11.43 6.21
CA LEU A 174 -4.55 -11.20 6.24
C LEU A 174 -5.30 -12.23 7.10
N ALA A 175 -4.75 -13.43 7.28
CA ALA A 175 -5.32 -14.42 8.19
C ALA A 175 -5.14 -14.05 9.67
N ALA A 176 -4.04 -13.35 10.01
CA ALA A 176 -3.78 -12.88 11.39
C ALA A 176 -4.44 -11.52 11.70
N ALA A 177 -4.82 -10.76 10.68
CA ALA A 177 -5.53 -9.48 10.78
C ALA A 177 -6.94 -9.67 10.24
N GLY A 178 -7.86 -10.14 11.09
CA GLY A 178 -9.27 -10.35 10.76
C GLY A 178 -9.77 -9.35 9.72
N GLY A 179 -10.16 -9.87 8.56
CA GLY A 179 -10.18 -9.15 7.29
C GLY A 179 -10.71 -7.72 7.36
N VAL A 180 -10.01 -6.81 6.68
CA VAL A 180 -10.41 -5.41 6.52
C VAL A 180 -11.76 -5.37 5.81
N ARG A 181 -12.83 -5.24 6.60
CA ARG A 181 -14.21 -5.16 6.11
C ARG A 181 -14.60 -3.70 6.04
N GLN A 182 -14.55 -3.12 4.85
CA GLN A 182 -15.08 -1.78 4.63
C GLN A 182 -16.60 -1.82 4.88
N ARG A 183 -17.08 -1.18 5.95
CA ARG A 183 -18.53 -1.05 6.19
C ARG A 183 -19.10 -0.09 5.15
N ARG A 184 -19.76 -0.62 4.11
CA ARG A 184 -20.69 0.17 3.31
C ARG A 184 -21.85 0.59 4.21
N ARG A 185 -22.07 1.88 4.40
CA ARG A 185 -23.40 2.39 4.76
C ARG A 185 -24.27 2.18 3.52
N ALA A 186 -25.12 1.17 3.55
CA ALA A 186 -26.18 1.03 2.56
C ALA A 186 -27.21 2.14 2.82
N GLY A 187 -27.38 3.05 1.86
CA GLY A 187 -28.62 3.84 1.78
C GLY A 187 -29.79 2.91 1.43
N PRO A 188 -31.01 3.17 1.94
CA PRO A 188 -32.14 2.31 1.65
C PRO A 188 -32.54 2.43 0.17
N GLY A 189 -32.52 1.31 -0.58
CA GLY A 189 -33.28 1.19 -1.83
C GLY A 189 -32.60 0.74 -3.12
N ALA A 190 -31.31 0.36 -3.15
CA ALA A 190 -30.66 -0.09 -4.40
C ALA A 190 -30.35 -1.60 -4.40
N ASP A 191 -30.83 -2.33 -5.41
CA ASP A 191 -30.41 -3.71 -5.66
C ASP A 191 -29.00 -3.77 -6.28
N ARG A 192 -28.41 -4.98 -6.28
CA ARG A 192 -26.98 -5.19 -6.62
C ARG A 192 -26.61 -4.89 -8.07
N TYR A 193 -27.55 -4.51 -8.93
CA TYR A 193 -27.27 -4.19 -10.34
C TYR A 193 -27.69 -2.78 -10.75
N GLY A 194 -28.13 -1.92 -9.82
CA GLY A 194 -28.34 -0.50 -10.10
C GLY A 194 -29.34 -0.23 -11.23
N ARG A 195 -30.36 -1.08 -11.39
CA ARG A 195 -31.49 -0.76 -12.27
C ARG A 195 -32.52 0.03 -11.47
N ALA A 196 -32.77 1.26 -11.89
CA ALA A 196 -33.95 1.99 -11.46
C ALA A 196 -35.19 1.19 -11.91
N ALA A 197 -36.07 0.86 -10.96
CA ALA A 197 -37.42 0.45 -11.28
C ALA A 197 -38.13 1.64 -11.95
N LEU A 198 -38.79 1.37 -13.08
CA LEU A 198 -39.69 2.29 -13.76
C LEU A 198 -40.84 2.74 -12.83
#